data_AF-A0A5C7RTR6-F1
#
_entry.id   AF-A0A5C7RTR6-F1
#
_cell.length_a   1.000
_cell.length_b   1.000
_cell.length_c   1.000
_cell.angle_alpha   90.00
_cell.angle_beta   90.00
_cell.angle_gamma   90.00
#
_symmetry.space_group_name_H-M   'P 1'
#
loop_
_entity.id
_entity.type
_entity.pdbx_description
1 polymer ?
#
loop_
_entity_poly.entity_id
_entity_poly.type
_entity_poly.pdbx_seq_one_letter_code
_entity_poly.pdbx_strand_id
1 'polypeptide(L)'
;MLKPLCSLLISSFFLLNSSFIQAAHSNQHEIYFEIKADLPAWVFIEDNTVLLQVGELQPVVLEAVNPFLYAGWRDLYLKIADYDRDGLRDVAVLQSVGHGGIDRCYSIYRYNAKLKQFNRRKSFDRCDI
;
A
#
# COMPACT_ATOMS: atom_id res chain seq x y z
N MET A 1 -69.85 -18.61 -14.82
CA MET A 1 -69.51 -18.22 -16.21
C MET A 1 -68.97 -16.80 -16.20
N LEU A 2 -67.84 -16.61 -16.91
CA LEU A 2 -67.18 -15.40 -17.42
C LEU A 2 -66.71 -14.24 -16.51
N LYS A 3 -65.38 -14.05 -16.56
CA LYS A 3 -64.60 -12.83 -16.33
C LYS A 3 -64.99 -11.71 -17.34
N PRO A 4 -64.53 -10.48 -17.08
CA PRO A 4 -63.66 -9.81 -18.06
C PRO A 4 -62.36 -9.33 -17.37
N LEU A 5 -61.17 -9.78 -17.75
CA LEU A 5 -60.36 -9.33 -18.90
C LEU A 5 -60.17 -7.81 -18.93
N CYS A 6 -59.26 -7.32 -18.08
CA CYS A 6 -58.57 -6.06 -18.29
C CYS A 6 -57.22 -6.35 -18.96
N SER A 7 -57.03 -5.74 -20.12
CA SER A 7 -55.99 -6.03 -21.10
C SER A 7 -54.95 -4.90 -21.13
N LEU A 8 -53.67 -5.28 -20.98
CA LEU A 8 -52.55 -4.87 -21.84
C LEU A 8 -52.17 -3.36 -21.95
N LEU A 9 -51.00 -2.95 -21.41
CA LEU A 9 -49.73 -2.74 -22.16
C LEU A 9 -48.65 -1.94 -21.39
N ILE A 10 -47.44 -2.51 -21.41
CA ILE A 10 -46.11 -1.90 -21.59
C ILE A 10 -45.61 -0.85 -20.59
N SER A 11 -44.54 -1.20 -19.87
CA SER A 11 -43.31 -0.37 -19.86
C SER A 11 -42.07 -1.22 -19.52
N SER A 12 -41.30 -1.48 -20.58
CA SER A 12 -39.84 -1.38 -20.60
C SER A 12 -39.06 -1.93 -19.41
N PHE A 13 -38.68 -3.22 -19.48
CA PHE A 13 -37.49 -3.70 -18.78
C PHE A 13 -36.27 -2.97 -19.34
N PHE A 14 -35.84 -1.91 -18.67
CA PHE A 14 -34.52 -1.33 -18.90
C PHE A 14 -33.47 -2.34 -18.43
N LEU A 15 -32.77 -2.89 -19.41
CA LEU A 15 -31.47 -3.52 -19.28
C LEU A 15 -30.52 -2.57 -18.54
N LEU A 16 -30.28 -2.82 -17.25
CA LEU A 16 -29.10 -2.30 -16.58
C LEU A 16 -28.09 -3.44 -16.51
N ASN A 17 -27.24 -3.44 -17.54
CA ASN A 17 -25.96 -4.13 -17.55
C ASN A 17 -25.25 -3.88 -16.21
N SER A 18 -25.17 -4.90 -15.37
CA SER A 18 -24.29 -4.88 -14.20
C SER A 18 -22.86 -5.08 -14.67
N SER A 19 -22.29 -4.04 -15.27
CA SER A 19 -20.86 -3.93 -15.55
C SER A 19 -20.20 -3.19 -14.39
N PHE A 20 -20.18 -3.82 -13.23
CA PHE A 20 -19.32 -3.42 -12.12
C PHE A 20 -18.58 -4.68 -11.68
N ILE A 21 -17.31 -4.80 -12.07
CA ILE A 21 -16.18 -4.73 -11.13
C ILE A 21 -15.00 -4.16 -11.93
N GLN A 22 -14.83 -2.85 -11.78
CA GLN A 22 -13.59 -2.17 -11.44
C GLN A 22 -12.30 -2.86 -11.91
N ALA A 23 -11.61 -2.20 -12.85
CA ALA A 23 -10.22 -2.46 -13.15
C ALA A 23 -9.43 -2.61 -11.82
N ALA A 24 -8.92 -3.80 -11.56
CA ALA A 24 -7.86 -4.02 -10.59
C ALA A 24 -6.57 -3.41 -11.17
N HIS A 25 -6.53 -2.09 -11.25
CA HIS A 25 -5.25 -1.39 -11.24
C HIS A 25 -4.77 -1.54 -9.80
N SER A 26 -3.99 -2.58 -9.54
CA SER A 26 -3.27 -2.74 -8.29
C SER A 26 -2.55 -1.41 -8.02
N ASN A 27 -3.08 -0.61 -7.10
CA ASN A 27 -2.42 0.61 -6.65
C ASN A 27 -1.23 0.13 -5.84
N GLN A 28 -0.11 -0.13 -6.52
CA GLN A 28 1.18 -0.55 -5.97
C GLN A 28 1.84 0.53 -5.08
N HIS A 29 1.04 1.49 -4.65
CA HIS A 29 1.40 2.62 -3.82
C HIS A 29 0.98 2.39 -2.38
N GLU A 30 0.45 1.23 -2.04
CA GLU A 30 0.07 0.83 -0.70
C GLU A 30 0.45 -0.64 -0.47
N ILE A 31 1.05 -0.93 0.68
CA ILE A 31 1.39 -2.27 1.12
C ILE A 31 0.81 -2.46 2.51
N TYR A 32 -0.18 -3.35 2.62
CA TYR A 32 -0.62 -3.90 3.89
C TYR A 32 0.36 -4.95 4.40
N PHE A 33 0.65 -4.93 5.70
CA PHE A 33 1.45 -5.96 6.36
C PHE A 33 1.11 -6.06 7.84
N GLU A 34 1.47 -7.18 8.46
CA GLU A 34 1.46 -7.34 9.90
C GLU A 34 2.88 -7.11 10.44
N ILE A 35 3.05 -6.15 11.35
CA ILE A 35 4.32 -5.91 12.04
C ILE A 35 4.69 -7.18 12.84
N LYS A 36 3.67 -7.75 13.47
CA LYS A 36 3.62 -9.05 14.14
C LYS A 36 2.16 -9.48 14.18
N ALA A 37 1.89 -10.70 14.66
CA ALA A 37 0.52 -11.20 14.83
C ALA A 37 -0.38 -10.17 15.52
N ASP A 38 -1.55 -9.94 14.93
CA ASP A 38 -2.60 -9.03 15.39
C ASP A 38 -2.18 -7.54 15.48
N LEU A 39 -1.11 -7.14 14.80
CA LEU A 39 -0.69 -5.75 14.70
C LEU A 39 -0.54 -5.31 13.23
N PRO A 40 -1.65 -4.92 12.59
CA PRO A 40 -1.66 -4.52 11.19
C PRO A 40 -1.02 -3.14 10.97
N ALA A 41 -0.47 -2.94 9.77
CA ALA A 41 0.09 -1.68 9.31
C ALA A 41 -0.05 -1.53 7.79
N TRP A 42 0.01 -0.28 7.34
CA TRP A 42 -0.05 0.11 5.94
C TRP A 42 1.05 1.11 5.67
N VAL A 43 1.94 0.81 4.72
CA VAL A 43 2.82 1.83 4.15
C VAL A 43 2.27 2.23 2.80
N PHE A 44 2.13 3.54 2.55
CA PHE A 44 1.58 4.03 1.30
C PHE A 44 2.21 5.35 0.87
N ILE A 45 1.98 5.72 -0.39
CA ILE A 45 2.47 6.95 -0.99
C ILE A 45 1.28 7.85 -1.33
N GLU A 46 1.27 9.04 -0.74
CA GLU A 46 0.29 10.10 -1.00
C GLU A 46 1.05 11.43 -1.13
N ASP A 47 0.66 12.28 -2.08
CA ASP A 47 1.25 13.61 -2.30
C ASP A 47 2.79 13.64 -2.27
N ASN A 48 3.42 12.71 -3.01
CA ASN A 48 4.87 12.52 -3.07
C ASN A 48 5.54 12.29 -1.70
N THR A 49 4.81 11.67 -0.77
CA THR A 49 5.29 11.39 0.58
C THR A 49 5.04 9.93 0.92
N VAL A 50 6.02 9.26 1.52
CA VAL A 50 5.85 7.92 2.11
C VAL A 50 5.22 8.09 3.49
N LEU A 51 4.02 7.56 3.64
CA LEU A 51 3.24 7.53 4.86
C LEU A 51 3.18 6.12 5.42
N LEU A 52 3.05 6.02 6.74
CA LEU A 52 2.92 4.76 7.45
C LEU A 52 1.85 4.86 8.53
N GLN A 53 0.90 3.94 8.51
CA GLN A 53 -0.17 3.81 9.48
C GLN A 53 -0.04 2.47 10.22
N VAL A 54 -0.25 2.49 11.54
CA VAL A 54 -0.25 1.30 12.39
C VAL A 54 -1.62 1.16 13.04
N GLY A 55 -2.34 0.08 12.72
CA GLY A 55 -3.74 -0.09 13.12
C GLY A 55 -4.59 1.14 12.76
N GLU A 56 -5.38 1.59 13.73
CA GLU A 56 -6.27 2.76 13.61
C GLU A 56 -5.59 4.10 13.95
N LEU A 57 -4.26 4.12 14.11
CA LEU A 57 -3.53 5.37 14.41
C LEU A 57 -3.45 6.27 13.19
N GLN A 58 -3.30 7.58 13.42
CA GLN A 58 -3.06 8.52 12.34
C GLN A 58 -1.76 8.17 11.58
N PRO A 59 -1.75 8.28 10.23
CA PRO A 59 -0.54 8.08 9.44
C PRO A 59 0.59 9.03 9.86
N VAL A 60 1.80 8.51 9.85
CA VAL A 60 3.02 9.29 10.06
C VAL A 60 3.82 9.38 8.78
N VAL A 61 4.42 10.55 8.56
CA VAL A 61 5.37 10.76 7.45
C VAL A 61 6.68 10.07 7.79
N LEU A 62 7.17 9.23 6.89
CA LEU A 62 8.52 8.68 6.93
C LEU A 62 9.48 9.60 6.18
N GLU A 63 9.21 9.85 4.90
CA GLU A 63 10.04 10.71 4.05
C GLU A 63 9.35 11.15 2.76
N ALA A 64 9.93 12.14 2.08
CA ALA A 64 9.51 12.53 0.74
C ALA A 64 9.94 11.49 -0.29
N VAL A 65 9.11 11.30 -1.31
CA VAL A 65 9.42 10.43 -2.44
C VAL A 65 10.47 11.07 -3.33
N ASN A 66 11.51 10.33 -3.70
CA ASN A 66 12.41 10.73 -4.78
C ASN A 66 11.72 10.41 -6.13
N PRO A 67 11.34 11.43 -6.92
CA PRO A 67 10.51 11.22 -8.11
C PRO A 67 11.22 10.40 -9.19
N PHE A 68 12.55 10.52 -9.30
CA PHE A 68 13.32 9.79 -10.31
C PHE A 68 13.42 8.30 -9.96
N LEU A 69 13.70 8.01 -8.69
CA LEU A 69 13.74 6.63 -8.20
C LEU A 69 12.36 5.98 -8.26
N TYR A 70 11.32 6.72 -7.89
CA TYR A 70 9.96 6.21 -7.92
C TYR A 70 9.46 5.94 -9.34
N ALA A 71 9.79 6.80 -10.30
CA ALA A 71 9.44 6.59 -11.70
C ALA A 71 10.14 5.36 -12.30
N GLY A 72 11.41 5.11 -11.95
CA GLY A 72 12.19 4.00 -12.51
C GLY A 72 12.03 2.66 -11.77
N TRP A 73 11.67 2.68 -10.49
CA TRP A 73 11.65 1.50 -9.61
C TRP A 73 10.41 1.43 -8.74
N ARG A 74 9.25 1.87 -9.24
CA ARG A 74 7.97 1.92 -8.49
C ARG A 74 7.70 0.65 -7.69
N ASP A 75 7.77 -0.50 -8.35
CA ASP A 75 7.45 -1.82 -7.79
C ASP A 75 8.44 -2.29 -6.71
N LEU A 76 9.61 -1.66 -6.66
CA LEU A 76 10.69 -1.97 -5.74
C LEU A 76 10.93 -0.83 -4.75
N TYR A 77 10.11 0.23 -4.79
CA TYR A 77 10.34 1.45 -4.02
C TYR A 77 10.09 1.23 -2.54
N LEU A 78 9.07 0.43 -2.21
CA LEU A 78 8.72 0.02 -0.85
C LEU A 78 8.94 -1.48 -0.70
N LYS A 79 9.53 -1.88 0.42
CA LYS A 79 9.71 -3.29 0.80
C LYS A 79 9.39 -3.49 2.28
N ILE A 80 8.89 -4.67 2.62
CA ILE A 80 8.58 -5.07 3.99
C ILE A 80 9.34 -6.35 4.33
N ALA A 81 10.14 -6.32 5.39
CA ALA A 81 10.81 -7.48 5.96
C ALA A 81 11.29 -7.18 7.38
N ASP A 82 11.67 -8.21 8.14
CA ASP A 82 12.39 -8.03 9.41
C ASP A 82 13.88 -7.87 9.10
N TYR A 83 14.36 -6.62 9.07
CA TYR A 83 15.73 -6.35 8.62
C TYR A 83 16.75 -6.53 9.72
N ASP A 84 16.43 -6.23 10.98
CA ASP A 84 17.39 -6.40 12.07
C ASP A 84 17.20 -7.69 12.88
N ARG A 85 16.27 -8.56 12.46
CA ARG A 85 16.00 -9.88 13.01
C ARG A 85 15.48 -9.83 14.44
N ASP A 86 14.66 -8.83 14.75
CA ASP A 86 14.04 -8.67 16.07
C ASP A 86 12.65 -9.34 16.16
N GLY A 87 12.20 -9.98 15.08
CA GLY A 87 10.90 -10.64 14.97
C GLY A 87 9.76 -9.70 14.60
N LEU A 88 10.06 -8.44 14.28
CA LEU A 88 9.09 -7.42 13.86
C LEU A 88 9.37 -7.03 12.42
N ARG A 89 8.31 -6.88 11.61
CA ARG A 89 8.47 -6.38 10.24
C ARG A 89 8.72 -4.88 10.23
N ASP A 90 9.71 -4.51 9.44
CA ASP A 90 10.14 -3.14 9.19
C ASP A 90 9.72 -2.67 7.80
N VAL A 91 9.89 -1.37 7.56
CA VAL A 91 9.67 -0.74 6.25
C VAL A 91 11.01 -0.32 5.65
N ALA A 92 11.22 -0.68 4.38
CA ALA A 92 12.33 -0.22 3.57
C ALA A 92 11.84 0.70 2.45
N VAL A 93 12.48 1.86 2.31
CA VAL A 93 12.21 2.85 1.27
C VAL A 93 13.46 3.05 0.41
N LEU A 94 13.33 2.90 -0.92
CA LEU A 94 14.46 2.98 -1.84
C LEU A 94 15.10 4.38 -1.84
N GLN A 95 16.40 4.44 -1.59
CA GLN A 95 17.19 5.68 -1.49
C GLN A 95 18.14 5.91 -2.65
N SER A 96 18.67 4.83 -3.21
CA SER A 96 19.60 4.90 -4.33
C SER A 96 19.67 3.60 -5.09
N VAL A 97 20.09 3.71 -6.34
CA VAL A 97 20.32 2.60 -7.26
C VAL A 97 21.68 2.78 -7.93
N GLY A 98 22.47 1.71 -7.97
CA GLY A 98 23.74 1.65 -8.66
C GLY A 98 23.58 1.50 -10.17
N HIS A 99 24.70 1.33 -10.86
CA HIS A 99 24.72 1.18 -12.32
C HIS A 99 23.87 -0.02 -12.76
N GLY A 100 22.96 0.19 -13.72
CA GLY A 100 22.04 -0.85 -14.19
C GLY A 100 20.89 -1.21 -13.24
N GLY A 101 20.74 -0.54 -12.09
CA GLY A 101 19.61 -0.72 -11.18
C GLY A 101 19.61 -2.00 -10.34
N ILE A 102 20.76 -2.70 -10.30
CA ILE A 102 20.95 -3.96 -9.56
C ILE A 102 21.26 -3.67 -8.09
N ASP A 103 22.23 -2.79 -7.84
CA ASP A 103 22.70 -2.46 -6.50
C ASP A 103 21.77 -1.42 -5.87
N ARG A 104 20.78 -1.87 -5.10
CA ARG A 104 19.73 -1.00 -4.53
C ARG A 104 19.96 -0.81 -3.05
N CYS A 105 19.96 0.43 -2.58
CA CYS A 105 20.07 0.76 -1.17
C CYS A 105 18.78 1.38 -0.65
N TYR A 106 18.37 0.95 0.55
CA TYR A 106 17.12 1.32 1.18
C TYR A 106 17.36 1.95 2.55
N SER A 107 16.60 3.01 2.86
CA SER A 107 16.41 3.51 4.23
C SER A 107 15.49 2.55 4.98
N ILE A 108 15.93 2.06 6.13
CA ILE A 108 15.15 1.14 6.96
C ILE A 108 14.50 1.88 8.13
N TYR A 109 13.19 1.77 8.26
CA TYR A 109 12.39 2.31 9.36
C TYR A 109 11.89 1.17 10.22
N ARG A 110 12.35 1.14 11.47
CA ARG A 110 12.02 0.06 12.41
C ARG A 110 10.80 0.34 13.26
N TYR A 111 10.07 -0.70 13.60
CA TYR A 111 9.05 -0.63 14.64
C TYR A 111 9.69 -0.62 16.04
N ASN A 112 9.35 0.36 16.87
CA ASN A 112 9.78 0.41 18.26
C ASN A 112 8.67 -0.14 19.15
N ALA A 113 8.82 -1.39 19.59
CA ALA A 113 7.84 -2.06 20.44
C ALA A 113 7.59 -1.37 21.79
N LYS A 114 8.59 -0.64 22.33
CA LYS A 114 8.44 0.10 23.59
C LYS A 114 7.54 1.33 23.42
N LEU A 115 7.71 2.02 22.30
CA LEU A 115 6.93 3.24 21.97
C LEU A 115 5.66 2.93 21.19
N LYS A 116 5.47 1.68 20.77
CA LYS A 116 4.36 1.19 19.93
C LYS A 116 4.19 1.95 18.62
N GLN A 117 5.27 2.44 18.04
CA GLN A 117 5.28 3.23 16.80
C GLN A 117 6.55 2.95 16.01
N PHE A 118 6.55 3.26 14.72
CA PHE A 118 7.78 3.29 13.94
C PHE A 118 8.66 4.49 14.29
N ASN A 119 9.96 4.31 14.14
CA ASN A 119 10.91 5.42 14.25
C ASN A 119 10.65 6.41 13.09
N ARG A 120 10.44 7.69 13.41
CA ARG A 120 10.21 8.75 12.40
C ARG A 120 11.45 9.07 11.56
N ARG A 121 12.64 8.71 12.06
CA ARG A 121 13.90 8.84 11.34
C ARG A 121 14.34 7.45 10.91
N LYS A 122 14.97 7.35 9.74
CA LYS A 122 15.60 6.10 9.32
C LYS A 122 16.52 5.59 10.42
N SER A 123 16.49 4.28 10.63
CA SER A 123 17.30 3.59 11.64
C SER A 123 18.68 3.27 11.08
N PHE A 124 18.76 2.75 9.86
CA PHE A 124 19.99 2.47 9.11
C PHE A 124 19.68 2.30 7.62
N ASP A 125 20.74 2.15 6.81
CA ASP A 125 20.62 1.80 5.40
C ASP A 125 20.93 0.33 5.16
N ARG A 126 20.30 -0.27 4.15
CA ARG A 126 20.64 -1.62 3.69
C ARG A 126 20.65 -1.73 2.17
N CYS A 127 21.77 -2.23 1.65
CA CYS A 127 21.96 -2.44 0.22
C CYS A 127 21.84 -3.93 -0.14
N ASP A 128 21.52 -4.19 -1.40
CA ASP A 128 21.55 -5.51 -2.04
C ASP A 128 20.60 -6.54 -1.39
N ILE A 129 19.39 -6.05 -1.05
CA ILE A 129 18.26 -6.81 -0.48
C ILE A 129 17.08 -6.94 -1.43
#